data_AF-A0A965HKD5-F1
#
_entry.id   AF-A0A965HKD5-F1
#
_cell.length_a   1.000
_cell.length_b   1.000
_cell.length_c   1.000
_cell.angle_alpha   90.00
_cell.angle_beta   90.00
_cell.angle_gamma   90.00
#
_symmetry.space_group_name_H-M   'P 1'
#
loop_
_entity.id
_entity.type
_entity.pdbx_description
1 polymer ?
#
loop_
_entity_poly.entity_id
_entity_poly.type
_entity_poly.pdbx_seq_one_letter_code
_entity_poly.pdbx_strand_id
1 'polypeptide(L)'
;MALKALEPLEQFATDVILDRAAGRRASLLKPFLLLLATVYAGIMRVRARFYQDAIFRRYSVGVMVISVGNLTVGGTGKTPVVEKLARSLQEAGRRVAILSRGYKSVPKPLLTRLADKFLPGRTPSPPRVVSDGKSVLLDSAQAGDEPFMLA
;
A
#
# COMPACT_ATOMS: atom_id res chain seq x y z
N MET A 1 -23.53 -7.25 6.07
CA MET A 1 -24.82 -6.89 5.41
C MET A 1 -24.75 -5.53 4.71
N ALA A 2 -24.17 -4.48 5.32
CA ALA A 2 -24.01 -3.15 4.67
C ALA A 2 -23.05 -3.13 3.45
N LEU A 3 -22.01 -3.96 3.41
CA LEU A 3 -21.05 -4.01 2.29
C LEU A 3 -21.67 -4.42 0.94
N LYS A 4 -22.64 -5.35 0.93
CA LYS A 4 -23.32 -5.79 -0.29
C LYS A 4 -24.17 -4.71 -0.96
N ALA A 5 -24.63 -3.70 -0.20
CA ALA A 5 -25.45 -2.62 -0.74
C ALA A 5 -24.61 -1.57 -1.50
N LEU A 6 -23.29 -1.51 -1.27
CA LEU A 6 -22.39 -0.57 -1.91
C LEU A 6 -21.70 -1.14 -3.16
N GLU A 7 -21.62 -2.47 -3.28
CA GLU A 7 -21.04 -3.16 -4.44
C GLU A 7 -21.55 -2.63 -5.79
N PRO A 8 -22.87 -2.41 -6.02
CA PRO A 8 -23.36 -1.92 -7.31
C PRO A 8 -22.89 -0.49 -7.63
N LEU A 9 -22.73 0.34 -6.59
CA LEU A 9 -22.33 1.73 -6.72
C LEU A 9 -20.81 1.85 -6.92
N GLU A 10 -20.03 1.01 -6.24
CA GLU A 10 -18.59 0.86 -6.47
C GLU A 10 -18.30 0.38 -7.90
N GLN A 11 -19.07 -0.59 -8.38
CA GLN A 11 -18.93 -1.13 -9.73
C GLN A 11 -19.29 -0.08 -10.78
N PHE A 12 -20.39 0.65 -10.59
CA PHE A 12 -20.77 1.78 -11.45
C PHE A 12 -19.72 2.89 -11.46
N ALA A 13 -19.19 3.30 -10.30
CA ALA A 13 -18.13 4.31 -10.23
C ALA A 13 -16.85 3.84 -10.94
N THR A 14 -16.49 2.57 -10.79
CA THR A 14 -15.35 1.96 -11.47
C THR A 14 -15.55 1.96 -12.98
N ASP A 15 -16.75 1.61 -13.46
CA ASP A 15 -17.07 1.64 -14.90
C ASP A 15 -17.07 3.08 -15.46
N VAL A 16 -17.44 4.08 -14.66
CA VAL A 16 -17.30 5.49 -15.05
C VAL A 16 -15.83 5.90 -15.14
N ILE A 17 -14.98 5.47 -14.20
CA ILE A 17 -13.54 5.76 -14.19
C ILE A 17 -12.82 5.06 -15.35
N LEU A 18 -13.18 3.82 -15.66
CA LEU A 18 -12.62 3.03 -16.76
C LEU A 18 -13.24 3.40 -18.13
N ASP A 19 -14.10 4.42 -18.18
CA ASP A 19 -14.82 4.87 -19.36
C ASP A 19 -15.69 3.79 -20.03
N ARG A 20 -16.14 2.80 -19.26
CA ARG A 20 -17.00 1.68 -19.69
C ARG A 20 -18.50 1.98 -19.54
N ALA A 21 -18.87 2.95 -18.70
CA ALA A 21 -20.25 3.35 -18.50
C ALA A 21 -20.64 4.58 -19.35
N ALA A 22 -21.66 4.44 -20.19
CA ALA A 22 -22.27 5.53 -20.96
C ALA A 22 -23.69 5.85 -20.46
N GLY A 23 -24.00 7.14 -20.29
CA GLY A 23 -25.34 7.61 -19.88
C GLY A 23 -25.31 8.94 -19.11
N ARG A 24 -26.48 9.57 -18.93
CA ARG A 24 -26.61 10.89 -18.29
C ARG A 24 -26.00 10.95 -16.89
N ARG A 25 -26.11 9.87 -16.11
CA ARG A 25 -25.53 9.75 -14.75
C ARG A 25 -24.00 9.71 -14.78
N ALA A 26 -23.41 9.00 -15.75
CA ALA A 26 -21.96 8.96 -15.95
C ALA A 26 -21.42 10.33 -16.39
N SER A 27 -22.11 11.00 -17.31
CA SER A 27 -21.71 12.34 -17.79
C SER A 27 -21.75 13.41 -16.71
N LEU A 28 -22.61 13.29 -15.70
CA LEU A 28 -22.63 14.19 -14.53
C LEU A 28 -21.56 13.83 -13.50
N LEU A 29 -21.24 12.56 -13.33
CA LEU A 29 -20.25 12.10 -12.35
C LEU A 29 -18.80 12.36 -12.80
N LYS A 30 -18.52 12.26 -14.10
CA LYS A 30 -17.18 12.51 -14.69
C LYS A 30 -16.57 13.86 -14.31
N PRO A 31 -17.23 15.03 -14.50
CA PRO A 31 -16.63 16.31 -14.14
C PRO A 31 -16.38 16.45 -12.63
N PHE A 32 -17.26 15.88 -11.80
CA PHE A 32 -17.06 15.85 -10.35
C PHE A 32 -15.83 15.02 -9.96
N LEU A 33 -15.67 13.82 -10.54
CA LEU A 33 -14.48 12.99 -10.33
C LEU A 33 -13.21 13.66 -10.88
N LEU A 34 -13.30 14.39 -11.99
CA LEU A 34 -12.18 15.12 -12.57
C LEU A 34 -11.74 16.29 -11.68
N LEU A 35 -12.69 17.00 -11.07
CA LEU A 35 -12.39 18.04 -10.06
C LEU A 35 -11.62 17.44 -8.88
N LEU A 36 -12.12 16.34 -8.31
CA LEU A 36 -11.46 15.61 -7.23
C LEU A 36 -10.06 15.12 -7.64
N ALA A 37 -9.93 14.57 -8.86
CA ALA A 37 -8.64 14.12 -9.39
C ALA A 37 -7.64 15.27 -9.53
N THR A 38 -8.09 16.45 -9.97
CA THR A 38 -7.25 17.65 -10.10
C THR A 38 -6.76 18.13 -8.74
N VAL A 39 -7.65 18.18 -7.74
CA VAL A 39 -7.27 18.54 -6.36
C VAL A 39 -6.26 17.53 -5.80
N TYR A 40 -6.53 16.23 -5.96
CA TYR A 40 -5.61 15.17 -5.54
C TYR A 40 -4.24 15.29 -6.22
N ALA A 41 -4.21 15.54 -7.54
CA ALA A 41 -2.98 15.75 -8.30
C ALA A 41 -2.19 16.97 -7.79
N GLY A 42 -2.87 18.08 -7.47
CA GLY A 42 -2.26 19.26 -6.86
C GLY A 42 -1.57 18.93 -5.53
N ILE A 43 -2.28 18.23 -4.63
CA ILE A 43 -1.74 17.81 -3.33
C ILE A 43 -0.52 16.88 -3.51
N MET A 44 -0.59 15.92 -4.43
CA MET A 44 0.54 15.02 -4.70
C MET A 44 1.75 15.73 -5.29
N ARG A 45 1.56 16.74 -6.16
CA ARG A 45 2.66 17.58 -6.67
C ARG A 45 3.33 18.38 -5.56
N VAL A 46 2.55 19.01 -4.68
CA VAL A 46 3.10 19.75 -3.52
C VAL A 46 3.88 18.80 -2.61
N ARG A 47 3.31 17.64 -2.30
CA ARG A 47 4.00 16.60 -1.51
C ARG A 47 5.32 16.20 -2.18
N ALA A 48 5.32 15.91 -3.48
CA ALA A 48 6.53 15.53 -4.22
C ALA A 48 7.60 16.61 -4.14
N ARG A 49 7.21 17.88 -4.28
CA ARG A 49 8.13 19.02 -4.18
C ARG A 49 8.78 19.12 -2.80
N PHE A 50 8.01 18.94 -1.73
CA PHE A 50 8.59 18.89 -0.36
C PHE A 50 9.58 17.74 -0.14
N TYR A 51 9.41 16.59 -0.81
CA TYR A 51 10.42 15.53 -0.78
C TYR A 51 11.65 15.87 -1.63
N GLN A 52 11.48 16.52 -2.79
CA GLN A 52 12.58 16.96 -3.67
C GLN A 52 13.45 18.01 -2.97
N ASP A 53 12.81 19.00 -2.35
CA ASP A 53 13.44 20.11 -1.61
C ASP A 53 14.02 19.66 -0.25
N ALA A 54 14.00 18.36 0.05
CA ALA A 54 14.50 17.75 1.29
C ALA A 54 13.89 18.33 2.59
N ILE A 55 12.73 18.97 2.50
CA ILE A 55 11.97 19.50 3.64
C ILE A 55 11.49 18.34 4.53
N PHE A 56 11.10 17.22 3.91
CA PHE A 56 10.83 15.99 4.65
C PHE A 56 12.09 15.15 4.86
N ARG A 57 12.26 14.64 6.09
CA ARG A 57 13.38 13.76 6.45
C ARG A 57 13.41 12.52 5.55
N ARG A 58 14.57 12.31 4.93
CA ARG A 58 14.91 11.06 4.24
C ARG A 58 15.63 10.16 5.25
N TYR A 59 15.15 8.95 5.41
CA TYR A 59 15.82 7.94 6.23
C TYR A 59 16.69 7.08 5.31
N SER A 60 18.01 7.12 5.51
CA SER A 60 18.93 6.18 4.87
C SER A 60 19.14 5.00 5.81
N VAL A 61 18.85 3.81 5.31
CA VAL A 61 19.28 2.56 5.96
C VAL A 61 20.62 2.16 5.37
N GLY A 62 21.54 1.62 6.19
CA GLY A 62 22.89 1.21 5.76
C GLY A 62 22.94 -0.02 4.86
N VAL A 63 21.85 -0.32 4.16
CA VAL A 63 21.67 -1.49 3.28
C VAL A 63 21.06 -1.04 1.96
N MET A 64 21.25 -1.82 0.91
CA MET A 64 20.63 -1.57 -0.39
C MET A 64 19.11 -1.75 -0.29
N VAL A 65 18.36 -0.73 -0.72
CA VAL A 65 16.89 -0.73 -0.75
C VAL A 65 16.43 -0.63 -2.19
N ILE A 66 15.64 -1.62 -2.62
CA ILE A 66 14.97 -1.61 -3.92
C ILE A 66 13.48 -1.38 -3.68
N SER A 67 12.93 -0.29 -4.23
CA SER A 67 11.51 -0.01 -4.15
C SER A 67 10.79 -0.54 -5.39
N VAL A 68 9.85 -1.47 -5.20
CA VAL A 68 8.98 -1.97 -6.27
C VAL A 68 7.61 -1.35 -6.10
N GLY A 69 7.21 -0.50 -7.05
CA GLY A 69 5.97 0.25 -7.01
C GLY A 69 5.28 0.27 -8.38
N ASN A 70 4.07 0.84 -8.41
CA ASN A 70 3.35 1.08 -9.65
C ASN A 70 2.59 2.41 -9.58
N LEU A 71 2.35 3.03 -10.73
CA LEU A 71 1.63 4.30 -10.85
C LEU A 71 0.11 4.14 -10.81
N THR A 72 -0.40 2.94 -11.15
CA THR A 72 -1.83 2.64 -11.18
C THR A 72 -2.25 1.74 -10.02
N VAL A 73 -3.49 1.93 -9.57
CA VAL A 73 -4.14 1.05 -8.59
C VAL A 73 -4.62 -0.24 -9.27
N GLY A 74 -4.57 -1.37 -8.54
CA GLY A 74 -4.99 -2.69 -9.05
C GLY A 74 -3.87 -3.73 -9.13
N GLY A 75 -4.24 -4.92 -9.63
CA GLY A 75 -3.40 -6.12 -9.80
C GLY A 75 -2.33 -5.93 -10.86
N THR A 76 -1.30 -5.17 -10.51
CA THR A 76 -0.31 -4.60 -11.44
C THR A 76 0.96 -5.42 -11.51
N GLY A 77 0.88 -6.71 -11.19
CA GLY A 77 1.99 -7.65 -11.24
C GLY A 77 3.13 -7.37 -10.24
N LYS A 78 2.96 -6.41 -9.32
CA LYS A 78 3.99 -6.06 -8.32
C LYS A 78 4.44 -7.29 -7.53
N THR A 79 3.50 -8.10 -7.06
CA THR A 79 3.79 -9.25 -6.19
C THR A 79 4.62 -10.33 -6.92
N PRO A 80 4.25 -10.78 -8.15
CA PRO A 80 5.11 -11.64 -8.95
C PRO A 80 6.51 -11.06 -9.24
N VAL A 81 6.60 -9.74 -9.49
CA VAL A 81 7.88 -9.07 -9.74
C VAL A 81 8.76 -9.07 -8.49
N VAL A 82 8.17 -8.79 -7.32
CA VAL A 82 8.87 -8.83 -6.02
C VAL A 82 9.36 -10.24 -5.74
N GLU A 83 8.52 -11.26 -5.94
CA GLU A 83 8.91 -12.66 -5.74
C GLU A 83 10.09 -13.06 -6.63
N LYS A 84 9.99 -12.81 -7.94
CA LYS A 84 11.06 -13.14 -8.89
C LYS A 84 12.36 -12.42 -8.55
N LEU A 85 12.29 -11.12 -8.24
CA LEU A 85 13.46 -10.33 -7.85
C LEU A 85 14.10 -10.88 -6.57
N ALA A 86 13.29 -11.18 -5.55
CA ALA A 86 13.78 -11.72 -4.29
C ALA A 86 14.46 -13.08 -4.48
N ARG A 87 13.85 -13.99 -5.25
CA ARG A 87 14.43 -15.29 -5.59
C ARG A 87 15.76 -15.16 -6.34
N SER A 88 15.83 -14.35 -7.40
CA SER A 88 17.08 -14.17 -8.15
C SER A 88 18.20 -13.57 -7.30
N LEU A 89 17.89 -12.67 -6.37
CA LEU A 89 18.88 -12.13 -5.43
C LEU A 89 19.33 -13.17 -4.40
N GLN A 90 18.42 -14.01 -3.91
CA GLN A 90 18.75 -15.12 -3.02
C GLN A 90 19.62 -16.17 -3.71
N GLU A 91 19.30 -16.52 -4.96
CA GLU A 91 20.12 -17.42 -5.81
C GLU A 91 21.53 -16.87 -6.04
N ALA A 92 21.67 -15.54 -6.13
CA ALA A 92 22.96 -14.85 -6.17
C ALA A 92 23.66 -14.76 -4.79
N GLY A 93 23.18 -15.46 -3.77
CA GLY A 93 23.78 -15.53 -2.43
C GLY A 93 23.51 -14.31 -1.55
N ARG A 94 22.52 -13.46 -1.88
CA ARG A 94 22.17 -12.29 -1.06
C ARG A 94 21.10 -12.63 -0.02
N ARG A 95 21.23 -12.05 1.17
CA ARG A 95 20.16 -12.05 2.18
C ARG A 95 19.14 -10.97 1.83
N VAL A 96 17.91 -11.38 1.53
CA VAL A 96 16.83 -10.48 1.11
C VAL A 96 15.75 -10.41 2.19
N ALA A 97 15.29 -9.21 2.50
CA ALA A 97 14.10 -8.98 3.32
C ALA A 97 13.08 -8.18 2.53
N ILE A 98 11.83 -8.63 2.52
CA ILE A 98 10.73 -7.95 1.83
C ILE A 98 9.96 -7.11 2.85
N LEU A 99 9.91 -5.80 2.64
CA LEU A 99 9.07 -4.90 3.43
C LEU A 99 7.74 -4.67 2.71
N SER A 100 6.65 -5.18 3.29
CA SER A 100 5.30 -4.91 2.82
C SER A 100 4.53 -4.04 3.80
N ARG A 101 3.53 -3.31 3.29
CA ARG A 101 2.66 -2.44 4.08
C ARG A 101 1.72 -3.22 5.00
N GLY A 102 1.46 -4.50 4.70
CA GLY A 102 0.46 -5.31 5.42
C GLY A 102 -0.96 -4.85 5.14
N TYR A 103 -1.30 -4.61 3.86
CA TYR A 103 -2.66 -4.24 3.46
C TYR A 103 -3.66 -5.33 3.91
N LYS A 104 -4.83 -4.91 4.44
CA LYS A 104 -5.84 -5.78 5.08
C LYS A 104 -5.40 -6.57 6.32
N SER A 105 -4.18 -6.40 6.83
CA SER A 105 -3.78 -7.02 8.11
C SER A 105 -4.60 -6.46 9.28
N VAL A 106 -4.86 -7.29 10.30
CA VAL A 106 -5.54 -6.85 11.53
C VAL A 106 -4.80 -5.64 12.12
N PRO A 107 -5.45 -4.48 12.28
CA PRO A 107 -4.77 -3.29 12.79
C PRO A 107 -4.37 -3.49 14.26
N LYS A 108 -3.25 -2.87 14.67
CA LYS A 108 -2.91 -2.77 16.09
C LYS A 108 -4.06 -2.11 16.86
N PRO A 109 -4.34 -2.50 18.12
CA PRO A 109 -5.36 -1.89 18.94
C PRO A 109 -5.23 -0.36 18.96
N LEU A 110 -6.35 0.34 18.91
CA LEU A 110 -6.38 1.80 18.75
C LEU A 110 -5.65 2.51 19.91
N LEU A 111 -5.77 1.98 21.13
CA LEU A 111 -5.04 2.43 22.31
C LEU A 111 -3.52 2.32 22.13
N THR A 112 -3.02 1.22 21.58
CA THR A 112 -1.58 1.03 21.31
C THR A 112 -1.08 2.02 20.26
N ARG A 113 -1.86 2.29 19.21
CA ARG A 113 -1.52 3.27 18.17
C ARG A 113 -1.48 4.70 18.69
N LEU A 114 -2.41 5.05 19.57
CA LEU A 114 -2.42 6.36 20.24
C LEU A 114 -1.22 6.48 21.20
N ALA A 115 -0.96 5.43 21.98
CA ALA A 115 0.16 5.42 22.92
C ALA A 115 1.50 5.61 22.20
N ASP A 116 1.75 4.88 21.12
CA ASP A 116 2.99 4.97 20.34
C ASP A 116 3.16 6.34 19.65
N LYS A 117 2.07 7.09 19.44
CA LYS A 117 2.07 8.41 18.77
C LYS A 117 2.17 9.59 19.74
N PHE A 118 1.59 9.46 20.94
CA PHE A 118 1.42 10.57 21.87
C PHE A 118 2.24 10.44 23.17
N LEU A 119 2.70 9.25 23.57
CA LEU A 119 3.59 9.12 24.73
C LEU A 119 5.07 9.22 24.30
N PRO A 120 5.76 10.33 24.62
CA PRO A 120 7.20 10.45 24.39
C PRO A 120 7.95 9.43 25.26
N GLY A 121 8.96 8.77 24.69
CA GLY A 121 9.80 7.78 25.38
C GLY A 121 9.43 6.31 25.16
N ARG A 122 8.30 5.99 24.51
CA ARG A 122 8.03 4.63 24.03
C ARG A 122 8.79 4.35 22.73
N THR A 123 9.58 3.27 22.72
CA THR A 123 10.07 2.68 21.47
C THR A 123 8.87 2.18 20.66
N PRO A 124 8.74 2.56 19.37
CA PRO A 124 7.67 2.06 18.51
C PRO A 124 7.63 0.54 18.56
N SER A 125 6.44 -0.03 18.75
CA SER A 125 6.34 -1.49 18.80
C SER A 125 6.85 -2.09 17.47
N PRO A 126 7.66 -3.16 17.54
CA PRO A 126 8.47 -3.63 16.41
C PRO A 126 7.60 -3.96 15.18
N PRO A 127 8.18 -3.91 13.96
CA PRO A 127 7.48 -4.33 12.77
C PRO A 127 7.07 -5.80 12.90
N ARG A 128 5.91 -6.17 12.31
CA ARG A 128 5.47 -7.56 12.28
C ARG A 128 6.37 -8.36 11.34
N VAL A 129 6.94 -9.45 11.85
CA VAL A 129 7.73 -10.40 11.07
C VAL A 129 6.81 -11.53 10.65
N VAL A 130 6.59 -11.65 9.33
CA VAL A 130 5.69 -12.66 8.77
C VAL A 130 6.42 -13.98 8.53
N SER A 131 7.66 -13.94 8.05
CA SER A 131 8.51 -15.11 7.81
C SER A 131 9.96 -14.77 8.13
N ASP A 132 10.71 -15.77 8.60
CA ASP A 132 12.15 -15.70 8.84
C ASP A 132 12.97 -16.29 7.67
N GLY A 133 12.29 -16.65 6.57
CA GLY A 133 12.88 -17.32 5.41
C GLY A 133 13.02 -18.83 5.56
N LYS A 134 12.60 -19.41 6.69
CA LYS A 134 12.50 -20.87 6.92
C LYS A 134 11.09 -21.31 7.24
N SER A 135 10.34 -20.46 7.93
CA SER A 135 9.00 -20.74 8.43
C SER A 135 8.13 -19.49 8.41
N VAL A 136 6.84 -19.69 8.17
CA VAL A 136 5.83 -18.63 8.26
C VAL A 136 5.40 -18.50 9.73
N LEU A 137 5.57 -17.31 10.31
CA LEU A 137 5.36 -17.01 11.72
C LEU A 137 3.96 -16.46 12.03
N LEU A 138 3.27 -15.92 11.02
CA LEU A 138 1.96 -15.28 11.16
C LEU A 138 0.95 -15.86 10.16
N ASP A 139 -0.31 -15.97 10.56
CA ASP A 139 -1.39 -16.36 9.65
C ASP A 139 -1.77 -15.24 8.65
N SER A 140 -2.54 -15.57 7.62
CA SER A 140 -2.96 -14.62 6.58
C SER A 140 -3.76 -13.43 7.14
N ALA A 141 -4.54 -13.62 8.21
CA ALA A 141 -5.33 -12.54 8.80
C ALA A 141 -4.43 -11.52 9.52
N GLN A 142 -3.40 -12.01 10.21
CA GLN A 142 -2.45 -11.19 10.96
C GLN A 142 -1.38 -10.55 10.07
N ALA A 143 -0.90 -11.28 9.08
CA ALA A 143 0.10 -10.83 8.11
C ALA A 143 -0.50 -9.92 7.02
N GLY A 144 -1.76 -10.19 6.63
CA GLY A 144 -2.34 -9.75 5.37
C GLY A 144 -2.01 -10.71 4.24
N ASP A 145 -2.86 -10.74 3.21
CA ASP A 145 -2.81 -11.75 2.15
C ASP A 145 -1.51 -11.68 1.31
N GLU A 146 -1.06 -10.48 0.97
CA GLU A 146 0.15 -10.30 0.15
C GLU A 146 1.44 -10.69 0.91
N PRO A 147 1.69 -10.23 2.15
CA PRO A 147 2.86 -10.68 2.91
C PRO A 147 2.86 -12.18 3.18
N PHE A 148 1.69 -12.77 3.46
CA PHE A 148 1.57 -14.21 3.70
C PHE A 148 1.91 -15.04 2.46
N MET A 149 1.53 -14.57 1.27
CA MET A 149 1.85 -15.25 0.01
C MET A 149 3.33 -15.18 -0.37
N LEU A 150 4.05 -14.13 0.07
CA LEU A 150 5.48 -13.94 -0.20
C LEU A 150 6.40 -14.58 0.85
N ALA A 151 5.82 -15.12 1.93
CA ALA A 151 6.50 -15.57 3.15
C ALA A 151 7.06 -16.99 3.03
#